data_AF-A0A1M7IEJ5-F1
#
_entry.id   AF-A0A1M7IEJ5-F1
#
_cell.length_a   1.000
_cell.length_b   1.000
_cell.length_c   1.000
_cell.angle_alpha   90.00
_cell.angle_beta   90.00
_cell.angle_gamma   90.00
#
_symmetry.space_group_name_H-M   'P 1'
#
loop_
_entity.id
_entity.type
_entity.pdbx_description
1 polymer ?
#
loop_
_entity_poly.entity_id
_entity_poly.type
_entity_poly.pdbx_seq_one_letter_code
_entity_poly.pdbx_strand_id
1 'polypeptide(L)'
;MLKIETKKALEINAIHGFRGIANDGGCFYFTVKDENKIIKCDVCFNPIKCFETCRNYAYICYDSNEDCFWATDYEDSSCIYKLNNSFVEIGKRVILIPELREKEINGISHHAKSDRLFISYSNAIVSMEKYSLSDCRILFRSCKKRIRGVTDLFTCFICFGVTRPRQEIRISSLCGGQSKSICIPSCFRIESMVSVPNDKNYGESHLFILLTKQGGEQCVMECIVEDLCIYEHKRCCCDKLEEIAKKEAMIAHCINEESEKFINIINSSNNTREINAAMTSLIMIIDRAANEERELSNKLQKLMEHCDFCNEMNE
;
A
#
# COMPACT_ATOMS: atom_id res chain seq x y z
N MET A 1 4.56 14.65 6.86
CA MET A 1 4.06 15.70 5.93
C MET A 1 3.95 15.07 4.53
N LEU A 2 2.87 15.25 3.78
CA LEU A 2 2.71 14.54 2.48
C LEU A 2 3.31 15.34 1.30
N LYS A 3 4.19 14.79 0.47
CA LYS A 3 4.64 15.48 -0.78
C LYS A 3 3.91 14.89 -1.99
N ILE A 4 3.57 15.75 -2.96
CA ILE A 4 2.77 15.36 -4.13
C ILE A 4 3.43 15.90 -5.39
N GLU A 5 3.69 15.02 -6.36
CA GLU A 5 4.27 15.37 -7.65
C GLU A 5 3.41 14.81 -8.79
N THR A 6 3.07 15.64 -9.78
CA THR A 6 2.24 15.24 -10.93
C THR A 6 3.13 14.91 -12.12
N LYS A 7 2.99 13.72 -12.70
CA LYS A 7 3.90 13.27 -13.77
C LYS A 7 3.32 13.45 -15.17
N LYS A 8 2.19 12.81 -15.48
CA LYS A 8 1.59 12.83 -16.83
C LYS A 8 0.18 12.25 -16.81
N ALA A 9 -0.66 12.68 -17.76
CA ALA A 9 -1.89 12.00 -18.12
C ALA A 9 -1.64 10.98 -19.24
N LEU A 10 -2.17 9.77 -19.07
CA LEU A 10 -2.06 8.64 -20.00
C LEU A 10 -3.44 8.40 -20.63
N GLU A 11 -3.50 8.37 -21.95
CA GLU A 11 -4.76 8.14 -22.66
C GLU A 11 -5.12 6.66 -22.66
N ILE A 12 -6.38 6.35 -22.34
CA ILE A 12 -6.86 4.97 -22.33
C ILE A 12 -7.42 4.68 -23.72
N ASN A 13 -6.69 3.86 -24.49
CA ASN A 13 -7.13 3.48 -25.82
C ASN A 13 -8.22 2.40 -25.75
N ALA A 14 -9.14 2.45 -26.72
CA ALA A 14 -10.09 1.40 -27.12
C ALA A 14 -11.46 1.29 -26.41
N ILE A 15 -11.70 1.84 -25.21
CA ILE A 15 -13.03 1.80 -24.55
C ILE A 15 -13.27 3.08 -23.76
N HIS A 16 -14.48 3.65 -23.87
CA HIS A 16 -14.91 4.82 -23.10
C HIS A 16 -15.92 4.40 -22.04
N GLY A 17 -16.04 5.20 -20.98
CA GLY A 17 -17.05 5.01 -19.94
C GLY A 17 -16.56 4.22 -18.73
N PHE A 18 -15.27 4.15 -18.45
CA PHE A 18 -14.78 3.56 -17.20
C PHE A 18 -15.27 4.34 -15.98
N ARG A 19 -15.62 3.62 -14.90
CA ARG A 19 -16.10 4.22 -13.65
C ARG A 19 -15.19 3.93 -12.46
N GLY A 20 -14.87 2.66 -12.23
CA GLY A 20 -13.98 2.18 -11.16
C GLY A 20 -12.61 1.81 -11.70
N ILE A 21 -11.60 1.86 -10.83
CA ILE A 21 -10.23 1.40 -11.11
C ILE A 21 -9.71 0.64 -9.89
N ALA A 22 -9.10 -0.53 -10.12
CA ALA A 22 -8.38 -1.31 -9.12
C ALA A 22 -7.03 -1.76 -9.68
N ASN A 23 -6.13 -2.20 -8.79
CA ASN A 23 -4.82 -2.73 -9.14
C ASN A 23 -4.52 -3.93 -8.23
N ASP A 24 -4.02 -5.03 -8.79
CA ASP A 24 -3.67 -6.25 -8.06
C ASP A 24 -2.16 -6.37 -7.76
N GLY A 25 -1.40 -5.29 -7.96
CA GLY A 25 0.07 -5.27 -7.92
C GLY A 25 0.75 -5.49 -9.28
N GLY A 26 0.06 -6.05 -10.28
CA GLY A 26 0.62 -6.31 -11.60
C GLY A 26 -0.17 -5.73 -12.77
N CYS A 27 -1.48 -5.62 -12.65
CA CYS A 27 -2.40 -5.20 -13.70
C CYS A 27 -3.45 -4.23 -13.15
N PHE A 28 -3.99 -3.40 -14.04
CA PHE A 28 -5.12 -2.52 -13.72
C PHE A 28 -6.42 -3.15 -14.17
N TYR A 29 -7.49 -2.88 -13.42
CA TYR A 29 -8.83 -3.37 -13.71
C TYR A 29 -9.81 -2.22 -13.69
N PHE A 30 -10.64 -2.15 -14.71
CA PHE A 30 -11.62 -1.08 -14.89
C PHE A 30 -13.02 -1.65 -15.00
N THR A 31 -13.96 -1.07 -14.25
CA THR A 31 -15.39 -1.32 -14.49
C THR A 31 -15.88 -0.40 -15.61
N VAL A 32 -16.78 -0.90 -16.45
CA VAL A 32 -17.35 -0.15 -17.58
C VAL A 32 -18.76 0.31 -17.22
N LYS A 33 -19.03 1.60 -17.33
CA LYS A 33 -20.32 2.21 -17.02
C LYS A 33 -21.39 1.65 -17.95
N ASP A 34 -22.51 1.26 -17.36
CA ASP A 34 -23.68 0.75 -18.07
C ASP A 34 -23.42 -0.57 -18.83
N GLU A 35 -22.32 -1.28 -18.52
CA GLU A 35 -21.99 -2.58 -19.09
C GLU A 35 -21.63 -3.59 -18.00
N ASN A 36 -22.00 -4.85 -18.21
CA ASN A 36 -21.63 -5.96 -17.33
C ASN A 36 -20.22 -6.47 -17.64
N LYS A 37 -19.22 -5.59 -17.57
CA LYS A 37 -17.85 -5.91 -17.95
C LYS A 37 -16.81 -5.33 -17.02
N ILE A 38 -15.72 -6.07 -16.89
CA ILE A 38 -14.47 -5.60 -16.29
C ILE A 38 -13.34 -5.79 -17.30
N ILE A 39 -12.56 -4.73 -17.54
CA ILE A 39 -11.42 -4.74 -18.46
C ILE A 39 -10.14 -4.80 -17.66
N LYS A 40 -9.30 -5.80 -17.94
CA LYS A 40 -7.95 -5.92 -17.42
C LYS A 40 -6.97 -5.27 -18.39
N CYS A 41 -6.12 -4.40 -17.88
CA CYS A 41 -5.07 -3.71 -18.60
C CYS A 41 -3.68 -3.99 -18.01
N ASP A 42 -2.65 -3.83 -18.83
CA ASP A 42 -1.26 -3.84 -18.37
C ASP A 42 -0.91 -2.57 -17.58
N VAL A 43 0.33 -2.48 -17.11
CA VAL A 43 0.87 -1.30 -16.40
C VAL A 43 0.90 -0.02 -17.24
N CYS A 44 0.79 -0.15 -18.57
CA CYS A 44 0.73 0.94 -19.53
C CYS A 44 -0.71 1.30 -19.94
N PHE A 45 -1.72 0.71 -19.26
CA PHE A 45 -3.14 0.88 -19.55
C PHE A 45 -3.61 0.32 -20.90
N ASN A 46 -2.85 -0.57 -21.53
CA ASN A 46 -3.32 -1.28 -22.72
C ASN A 46 -4.26 -2.43 -22.33
N PRO A 47 -5.43 -2.58 -22.97
CA PRO A 47 -6.34 -3.69 -22.69
C PRO A 47 -5.70 -5.05 -23.01
N ILE A 48 -5.72 -5.95 -22.04
CA ILE A 48 -5.26 -7.35 -22.16
C ILE A 48 -6.45 -8.29 -22.30
N LYS A 49 -7.48 -8.11 -21.46
CA LYS A 49 -8.60 -9.05 -21.36
C LYS A 49 -9.90 -8.35 -20.95
N CYS A 50 -11.01 -8.83 -21.50
CA CYS A 50 -12.36 -8.42 -21.13
C CYS A 50 -13.03 -9.59 -20.39
N PHE A 51 -13.65 -9.30 -19.25
CA PHE A 51 -14.40 -10.25 -18.45
C PHE A 51 -15.87 -9.83 -18.46
N GLU A 52 -16.75 -10.73 -18.89
CA GLU A 52 -18.19 -10.57 -18.70
C GLU A 52 -18.54 -10.86 -17.23
N THR A 53 -19.36 -10.01 -16.64
CA THR A 53 -19.82 -10.14 -15.26
C THR A 53 -21.32 -10.39 -15.23
N CYS A 54 -21.82 -10.88 -14.09
CA CYS A 54 -23.25 -11.09 -13.89
C CYS A 54 -24.05 -9.80 -13.64
N ARG A 55 -23.37 -8.70 -13.33
CA ARG A 55 -23.97 -7.37 -13.11
C ARG A 55 -23.03 -6.24 -13.49
N ASN A 56 -23.60 -5.04 -13.58
CA ASN A 56 -22.87 -3.79 -13.82
C ASN A 56 -22.29 -3.27 -12.51
N TYR A 57 -20.99 -3.43 -12.33
CA TYR A 57 -20.29 -2.95 -11.15
C TYR A 57 -19.87 -1.48 -11.31
N ALA A 58 -20.15 -0.64 -10.32
CA ALA A 58 -19.75 0.77 -10.35
C ALA A 58 -18.30 0.98 -9.91
N TYR A 59 -17.94 0.48 -8.73
CA TYR A 59 -16.63 0.67 -8.11
C TYR A 59 -16.06 -0.68 -7.71
N ILE A 60 -14.74 -0.80 -7.74
CA ILE A 60 -14.00 -2.03 -7.47
C ILE A 60 -12.71 -1.71 -6.73
N CYS A 61 -12.32 -2.57 -5.80
CA CYS A 61 -10.99 -2.57 -5.20
C CYS A 61 -10.47 -4.01 -5.07
N TYR A 62 -9.15 -4.16 -5.11
CA TYR A 62 -8.48 -5.43 -4.85
C TYR A 62 -8.19 -5.58 -3.36
N ASP A 63 -8.29 -6.80 -2.87
CA ASP A 63 -8.01 -7.20 -1.49
C ASP A 63 -6.85 -8.19 -1.51
N SER A 64 -5.66 -7.68 -1.22
CA SER A 64 -4.41 -8.45 -1.26
C SER A 64 -4.34 -9.54 -0.20
N ASN A 65 -5.08 -9.41 0.90
CA ASN A 65 -5.04 -10.36 2.01
C ASN A 65 -5.81 -11.63 1.68
N GLU A 66 -6.80 -11.55 0.78
CA GLU A 66 -7.67 -12.66 0.41
C GLU A 66 -7.60 -13.03 -1.07
N ASP A 67 -6.70 -12.39 -1.83
CA ASP A 67 -6.54 -12.57 -3.28
C ASP A 67 -7.89 -12.52 -4.03
N CYS A 68 -8.60 -11.41 -3.83
CA CYS A 68 -9.96 -11.24 -4.36
C CYS A 68 -10.29 -9.77 -4.64
N PHE A 69 -11.47 -9.52 -5.20
CA PHE A 69 -11.98 -8.18 -5.43
C PHE A 69 -13.25 -7.92 -4.64
N TRP A 70 -13.42 -6.68 -4.19
CA TRP A 70 -14.69 -6.19 -3.68
C TRP A 70 -15.26 -5.16 -4.64
N ALA A 71 -16.55 -5.28 -4.94
CA ALA A 71 -17.23 -4.40 -5.89
C ALA A 71 -18.59 -3.94 -5.38
N THR A 72 -19.02 -2.77 -5.85
CA THR A 72 -20.35 -2.21 -5.60
C THR A 72 -21.19 -2.32 -6.85
N ASP A 73 -22.47 -2.60 -6.71
CA ASP A 73 -23.41 -2.59 -7.83
C ASP A 73 -23.76 -1.14 -8.24
N TYR A 74 -23.89 -0.89 -9.53
CA TYR A 74 -24.30 0.40 -10.09
C TYR A 74 -25.75 0.74 -9.75
N GLU A 75 -26.64 -0.25 -9.77
CA GLU A 75 -28.08 -0.07 -9.55
C GLU A 75 -28.44 -0.23 -8.07
N ASP A 76 -27.74 -1.12 -7.35
CA ASP A 76 -28.01 -1.43 -5.95
C ASP A 76 -26.87 -1.05 -5.00
N SER A 77 -26.93 0.18 -4.46
CA SER A 77 -25.98 0.64 -3.44
C SER A 77 -26.22 0.05 -2.03
N SER A 78 -27.19 -0.86 -1.86
CA SER A 78 -27.40 -1.52 -0.57
C SER A 78 -26.45 -2.69 -0.31
N CYS A 79 -25.70 -3.11 -1.33
CA CYS A 79 -24.86 -4.31 -1.25
C CYS A 79 -23.44 -4.09 -1.80
N ILE A 80 -22.51 -4.86 -1.25
CA ILE A 80 -21.18 -5.10 -1.84
C ILE A 80 -21.00 -6.59 -2.12
N TYR A 81 -20.17 -6.87 -3.11
CA TYR A 81 -19.97 -8.20 -3.67
C TYR A 81 -18.48 -8.55 -3.60
N LYS A 82 -18.19 -9.76 -3.15
CA LYS A 82 -16.86 -10.36 -3.20
C LYS A 82 -16.75 -11.16 -4.49
N LEU A 83 -15.71 -10.90 -5.28
CA LEU A 83 -15.44 -11.54 -6.55
C LEU A 83 -14.11 -12.27 -6.48
N ASN A 84 -14.02 -13.44 -7.11
CA ASN A 84 -12.73 -14.10 -7.30
C ASN A 84 -11.93 -13.46 -8.46
N ASN A 85 -10.73 -13.99 -8.74
CA ASN A 85 -9.86 -13.52 -9.82
C ASN A 85 -10.41 -13.73 -11.25
N SER A 86 -11.52 -14.45 -11.38
CA SER A 86 -12.28 -14.58 -12.65
C SER A 86 -13.53 -13.70 -12.68
N PHE A 87 -13.69 -12.79 -11.71
CA PHE A 87 -14.84 -11.90 -11.53
C PHE A 87 -16.18 -12.61 -11.33
N VAL A 88 -16.14 -13.84 -10.80
CA VAL A 88 -17.34 -14.57 -10.37
C VAL A 88 -17.67 -14.17 -8.93
N GLU A 89 -18.94 -13.87 -8.66
CA GLU A 89 -19.44 -13.60 -7.32
C GLU A 89 -19.26 -14.82 -6.40
N ILE A 90 -18.49 -14.64 -5.34
CA ILE A 90 -18.24 -15.64 -4.28
C ILE A 90 -18.77 -15.18 -2.91
N GLY A 91 -19.31 -13.97 -2.83
CA GLY A 91 -19.93 -13.45 -1.61
C GLY A 91 -20.74 -12.19 -1.87
N LYS A 92 -21.73 -11.96 -1.00
CA LYS A 92 -22.57 -10.77 -0.98
C LYS A 92 -22.73 -10.29 0.46
N ARG A 93 -22.70 -8.98 0.67
CA ARG A 93 -22.99 -8.34 1.96
C ARG A 93 -23.94 -7.19 1.77
N VAL A 94 -24.94 -7.14 2.64
CA VAL A 94 -25.88 -6.02 2.73
C VAL A 94 -25.31 -4.99 3.68
N ILE A 95 -25.19 -3.75 3.23
CA ILE A 95 -24.68 -2.63 4.01
C ILE A 95 -25.85 -1.82 4.54
N LEU A 96 -25.98 -1.80 5.86
CA LEU A 96 -26.97 -0.99 6.57
C LEU A 96 -26.23 -0.16 7.61
N ILE A 97 -26.14 1.14 7.35
CA ILE A 97 -25.54 2.11 8.28
C ILE A 97 -26.65 3.08 8.68
N PRO A 98 -27.34 2.83 9.81
CA PRO A 98 -28.54 3.59 10.21
C PRO A 98 -28.31 5.10 10.32
N GLU A 99 -27.08 5.50 10.61
CA GLU A 99 -26.70 6.89 10.84
C GLU A 99 -26.40 7.70 9.56
N LEU A 100 -26.54 7.09 8.39
CA LEU A 100 -26.33 7.74 7.09
C LEU A 100 -27.66 8.04 6.40
N ARG A 101 -27.81 9.30 5.97
CA ARG A 101 -28.98 9.76 5.22
C ARG A 101 -28.94 9.34 3.76
N GLU A 102 -27.75 9.36 3.16
CA GLU A 102 -27.55 8.93 1.77
C GLU A 102 -27.08 7.48 1.75
N LYS A 103 -27.66 6.70 0.83
CA LYS A 103 -27.36 5.27 0.66
C LYS A 103 -26.52 4.97 -0.58
N GLU A 104 -26.33 5.96 -1.47
CA GLU A 104 -25.54 5.78 -2.68
C GLU A 104 -24.06 5.66 -2.33
N ILE A 105 -23.46 4.54 -2.74
CA ILE A 105 -22.03 4.31 -2.59
C ILE A 105 -21.32 4.98 -3.76
N ASN A 106 -20.34 5.83 -3.45
CA ASN A 106 -19.55 6.58 -4.42
C ASN A 106 -18.13 6.02 -4.60
N GLY A 107 -17.77 4.97 -3.87
CA GLY A 107 -16.44 4.37 -3.96
C GLY A 107 -16.17 3.40 -2.83
N ILE A 108 -15.26 2.47 -3.11
CA ILE A 108 -14.82 1.41 -2.21
C ILE A 108 -13.30 1.27 -2.31
N SER A 109 -12.64 1.02 -1.18
CA SER A 109 -11.22 0.68 -1.11
C SER A 109 -10.99 -0.33 0.00
N HIS A 110 -10.02 -1.23 -0.18
CA HIS A 110 -9.51 -2.06 0.90
C HIS A 110 -8.28 -1.39 1.51
N HIS A 111 -8.18 -1.40 2.84
CA HIS A 111 -7.00 -0.98 3.59
C HIS A 111 -6.35 -2.23 4.16
N ALA A 112 -5.25 -2.66 3.52
CA ALA A 112 -4.59 -3.93 3.79
C ALA A 112 -4.14 -4.07 5.25
N LYS A 113 -3.60 -3.00 5.85
CA LYS A 113 -3.05 -3.04 7.20
C LYS A 113 -4.09 -3.31 8.29
N SER A 114 -5.27 -2.71 8.19
CA SER A 114 -6.33 -2.97 9.18
C SER A 114 -7.28 -4.08 8.76
N ASP A 115 -7.11 -4.63 7.56
CA ASP A 115 -8.00 -5.57 6.91
C ASP A 115 -9.47 -5.13 6.82
N ARG A 116 -9.70 -3.86 6.46
CA ARG A 116 -11.04 -3.24 6.45
C ARG A 116 -11.37 -2.63 5.11
N LEU A 117 -12.68 -2.52 4.85
CA LEU A 117 -13.20 -1.83 3.69
C LEU A 117 -13.54 -0.39 4.05
N PHE A 118 -13.02 0.55 3.28
CA PHE A 118 -13.43 1.93 3.29
C PHE A 118 -14.49 2.14 2.23
N ILE A 119 -15.64 2.66 2.64
CA ILE A 119 -16.78 2.91 1.76
C ILE A 119 -17.12 4.39 1.84
N SER A 120 -17.27 5.02 0.69
CA SER A 120 -17.65 6.43 0.61
C SER A 120 -19.10 6.59 0.20
N TYR A 121 -19.77 7.51 0.89
CA TYR A 121 -21.10 8.04 0.59
C TYR A 121 -20.95 9.54 0.38
N SER A 122 -21.96 10.22 -0.19
CA SER A 122 -21.82 11.65 -0.49
C SER A 122 -21.52 12.53 0.73
N ASN A 123 -21.90 12.09 1.93
CA ASN A 123 -21.74 12.87 3.16
C ASN A 123 -20.81 12.22 4.18
N ALA A 124 -20.31 11.00 3.93
CA ALA A 124 -19.48 10.30 4.90
C ALA A 124 -18.53 9.28 4.26
N ILE A 125 -17.47 8.94 5.00
CA ILE A 125 -16.62 7.79 4.73
C ILE A 125 -16.66 6.90 5.96
N VAL A 126 -16.83 5.61 5.74
CA VAL A 126 -16.94 4.61 6.79
C VAL A 126 -15.88 3.54 6.61
N SER A 127 -15.43 2.99 7.73
CA SER A 127 -14.56 1.82 7.82
C SER A 127 -15.35 0.65 8.39
N MET A 128 -15.37 -0.45 7.65
CA MET A 128 -16.20 -1.62 7.94
C MET A 128 -15.35 -2.89 7.91
N GLU A 129 -15.61 -3.83 8.83
CA GLU A 129 -15.06 -5.18 8.73
C GLU A 129 -15.72 -5.97 7.60
N LYS A 130 -14.95 -6.79 6.89
CA LYS A 130 -15.44 -7.56 5.73
C LYS A 130 -16.56 -8.55 6.09
N TYR A 131 -16.51 -9.08 7.32
CA TYR A 131 -17.34 -10.19 7.76
C TYR A 131 -18.38 -9.82 8.82
N SER A 132 -18.21 -8.68 9.49
CA SER A 132 -19.13 -8.24 10.55
C SER A 132 -19.69 -6.85 10.29
N LEU A 133 -21.01 -6.73 10.44
CA LEU A 133 -21.70 -5.44 10.46
C LEU A 133 -21.61 -4.74 11.83
N SER A 134 -21.06 -5.41 12.86
CA SER A 134 -21.07 -4.91 14.23
C SER A 134 -20.05 -3.81 14.50
N ASP A 135 -18.97 -3.73 13.72
CA ASP A 135 -17.94 -2.69 13.85
C ASP A 135 -17.87 -1.85 12.57
N CYS A 136 -18.80 -0.89 12.45
CA CYS A 136 -18.77 0.15 11.43
C CYS A 136 -18.39 1.48 12.09
N ARG A 137 -17.28 2.09 11.65
CA ARG A 137 -16.79 3.36 12.19
C ARG A 137 -16.83 4.44 11.13
N ILE A 138 -17.39 5.60 11.46
CA ILE A 138 -17.37 6.74 10.54
C ILE A 138 -16.03 7.45 10.67
N LEU A 139 -15.23 7.39 9.62
CA LEU A 139 -13.91 8.04 9.55
C LEU A 139 -14.05 9.54 9.31
N PHE A 140 -15.05 9.94 8.52
CA PHE A 140 -15.22 11.34 8.12
C PHE A 140 -16.69 11.64 7.83
N ARG A 141 -17.18 12.80 8.28
CA ARG A 141 -18.47 13.38 7.87
C ARG A 141 -18.26 14.74 7.22
N SER A 142 -18.91 14.96 6.09
CA SER A 142 -18.92 16.24 5.39
C SER A 142 -20.32 16.83 5.40
N CYS A 143 -20.45 18.04 5.96
CA CYS A 143 -21.71 18.79 5.98
C CYS A 143 -21.84 19.77 4.80
N LYS A 144 -20.77 20.01 4.04
CA LYS A 144 -20.70 21.09 3.04
C LYS A 144 -20.32 20.63 1.63
N LYS A 145 -19.53 19.56 1.52
CA LYS A 145 -18.99 19.06 0.24
C LYS A 145 -19.45 17.64 -0.01
N ARG A 146 -19.88 17.33 -1.24
CA ARG A 146 -20.22 15.95 -1.62
C ARG A 146 -18.95 15.16 -1.89
N ILE A 147 -18.75 14.08 -1.14
CA ILE A 147 -17.67 13.11 -1.32
C ILE A 147 -18.03 12.24 -2.52
N ARG A 148 -17.06 11.95 -3.39
CA ARG A 148 -17.26 11.22 -4.65
C ARG A 148 -16.42 9.95 -4.79
N GLY A 149 -15.62 9.63 -3.78
CA GLY A 149 -14.86 8.39 -3.72
C GLY A 149 -13.91 8.38 -2.54
N VAL A 150 -13.34 7.21 -2.29
CA VAL A 150 -12.31 6.96 -1.27
C VAL A 150 -11.29 5.97 -1.83
N THR A 151 -10.03 6.18 -1.47
CA THR A 151 -8.92 5.31 -1.81
C THR A 151 -8.00 5.23 -0.61
N ASP A 152 -7.55 4.03 -0.29
CA ASP A 152 -6.59 3.80 0.77
C ASP A 152 -5.20 4.38 0.42
N LEU A 153 -4.45 4.83 1.43
CA LEU A 153 -3.08 5.30 1.27
C LEU A 153 -2.30 5.14 2.58
N PHE A 154 -1.54 4.05 2.72
CA PHE A 154 -0.70 3.80 3.90
C PHE A 154 -1.51 3.87 5.22
N THR A 155 -1.16 4.80 6.13
CA THR A 155 -1.89 5.09 7.38
C THR A 155 -2.92 6.22 7.23
N CYS A 156 -3.25 6.58 6.00
CA CYS A 156 -4.17 7.64 5.63
C CYS A 156 -5.26 7.09 4.71
N PHE A 157 -6.32 7.87 4.53
CA PHE A 157 -7.24 7.68 3.43
C PHE A 157 -7.26 8.93 2.55
N ILE A 158 -7.30 8.71 1.25
CA ILE A 158 -7.56 9.75 0.28
C ILE A 158 -9.05 9.75 0.03
N CYS A 159 -9.67 10.91 0.15
CA CYS A 159 -11.02 11.12 -0.37
C CYS A 159 -11.00 12.26 -1.36
N PHE A 160 -11.99 12.31 -2.25
CA PHE A 160 -12.16 13.47 -3.11
C PHE A 160 -13.59 13.96 -3.07
N GLY A 161 -13.73 15.27 -3.18
CA GLY A 161 -15.01 15.94 -3.12
C GLY A 161 -15.08 17.05 -4.16
N VAL A 162 -16.25 17.19 -4.78
CA VAL A 162 -16.50 18.28 -5.73
C VAL A 162 -16.96 19.49 -4.92
N THR A 163 -16.25 20.62 -5.04
CA THR A 163 -16.70 21.92 -4.55
C THR A 163 -16.94 22.81 -5.76
N ARG A 164 -18.15 22.82 -6.35
CA ARG A 164 -18.39 23.63 -7.57
C ARG A 164 -17.83 25.07 -7.38
N PRO A 165 -16.94 25.55 -8.26
CA PRO A 165 -16.58 25.03 -9.59
C PRO A 165 -15.34 24.10 -9.66
N ARG A 166 -14.69 23.77 -8.54
CA ARG A 166 -13.42 23.04 -8.45
C ARG A 166 -13.56 21.62 -7.89
N GLN A 167 -12.80 20.68 -8.43
CA GLN A 167 -12.63 19.36 -7.84
C GLN A 167 -11.40 19.36 -6.95
N GLU A 168 -11.54 18.80 -5.76
CA GLU A 168 -10.47 18.76 -4.76
C GLU A 168 -10.28 17.32 -4.30
N ILE A 169 -9.06 16.81 -4.43
CA ILE A 169 -8.63 15.58 -3.78
C ILE A 169 -8.11 15.99 -2.41
N ARG A 170 -8.67 15.42 -1.35
CA ARG A 170 -8.27 15.65 0.04
C ARG A 170 -7.64 14.39 0.60
N ILE A 171 -6.40 14.52 1.02
CA ILE A 171 -5.69 13.45 1.72
C ILE A 171 -5.83 13.70 3.22
N SER A 172 -6.42 12.76 3.95
CA SER A 172 -6.70 12.89 5.39
C SER A 172 -6.05 11.74 6.15
N SER A 173 -5.40 12.06 7.27
CA SER A 173 -4.87 11.04 8.18
C SER A 173 -6.00 10.32 8.93
N LEU A 174 -5.84 9.02 9.17
CA LEU A 174 -6.74 8.23 10.03
C LEU A 174 -6.67 8.66 11.50
N CYS A 175 -5.54 9.24 11.94
CA CYS A 175 -5.31 9.65 13.33
C CYS A 175 -5.90 11.03 13.68
N GLY A 176 -6.54 11.71 12.71
CA GLY A 176 -6.96 13.10 12.85
C GLY A 176 -5.79 14.07 12.74
N GLY A 177 -5.99 15.17 12.00
CA GLY A 177 -4.94 16.16 11.73
C GLY A 177 -4.68 16.39 10.25
N GLN A 178 -3.86 17.42 9.98
CA GLN A 178 -3.58 18.08 8.69
C GLN A 178 -4.06 17.35 7.43
N SER A 179 -4.99 17.97 6.70
CA SER A 179 -5.40 17.53 5.37
C SER A 179 -4.63 18.29 4.29
N LYS A 180 -4.06 17.58 3.31
CA LYS A 180 -3.58 18.21 2.07
C LYS A 180 -4.65 18.15 1.00
N SER A 181 -4.67 19.18 0.14
CA SER A 181 -5.63 19.31 -0.95
C SER A 181 -4.91 19.44 -2.28
N ILE A 182 -5.27 18.64 -3.27
CA ILE A 182 -4.89 18.81 -4.67
C ILE A 182 -6.08 19.40 -5.41
N CYS A 183 -5.89 20.52 -6.09
CA CYS A 183 -6.91 21.04 -7.00
C CYS A 183 -6.80 20.34 -8.35
N ILE A 184 -7.88 19.71 -8.81
CA ILE A 184 -7.97 19.19 -10.16
C ILE A 184 -8.59 20.26 -11.06
N PRO A 185 -8.01 20.54 -12.25
CA PRO A 185 -8.57 21.51 -13.18
C PRO A 185 -10.03 21.18 -13.53
N SER A 186 -10.87 22.21 -13.65
CA SER A 186 -12.32 22.05 -13.85
C SER A 186 -12.71 21.43 -15.18
N CYS A 187 -11.77 21.32 -16.14
CA CYS A 187 -11.97 20.62 -17.40
C CYS A 187 -11.93 19.09 -17.29
N PHE A 188 -11.55 18.56 -16.13
CA PHE A 188 -11.58 17.12 -15.83
C PHE A 188 -12.65 16.81 -14.78
N ARG A 189 -13.21 15.60 -14.82
CA ARG A 189 -14.04 14.99 -13.78
C ARG A 189 -13.35 13.74 -13.25
N ILE A 190 -13.20 13.62 -11.94
CA ILE A 190 -12.65 12.42 -11.29
C ILE A 190 -13.75 11.36 -11.23
N GLU A 191 -13.47 10.17 -11.76
CA GLU A 191 -14.37 9.01 -11.68
C GLU A 191 -14.03 8.11 -10.50
N SER A 192 -12.75 7.75 -10.35
CA SER A 192 -12.23 6.89 -9.29
C SER A 192 -10.71 7.07 -9.17
N MET A 193 -10.13 6.53 -8.10
CA MET A 193 -8.67 6.53 -7.89
C MET A 193 -8.23 5.21 -7.26
N VAL A 194 -6.98 4.84 -7.49
CA VAL A 194 -6.32 3.71 -6.83
C VAL A 194 -4.92 4.13 -6.43
N SER A 195 -4.48 3.71 -5.24
CA SER A 195 -3.11 3.88 -4.78
C SER A 195 -2.36 2.57 -4.97
N VAL A 196 -1.14 2.67 -5.51
CA VAL A 196 -0.22 1.54 -5.69
C VAL A 196 1.08 1.89 -4.97
N PRO A 197 1.48 1.14 -3.93
CA PRO A 197 2.75 1.35 -3.24
C PRO A 197 3.93 1.33 -4.22
N ASN A 198 4.94 2.17 -3.98
CA ASN A 198 6.19 2.12 -4.74
C ASN A 198 7.15 1.13 -4.08
N ASP A 199 7.32 -0.05 -4.67
CA ASP A 199 8.22 -1.09 -4.13
C ASP A 199 9.68 -0.63 -4.02
N LYS A 200 10.09 0.36 -4.84
CA LYS A 200 11.47 0.85 -4.86
C LYS A 200 11.73 1.94 -3.82
N ASN A 201 10.73 2.74 -3.49
CA ASN A 201 10.86 3.88 -2.59
C ASN A 201 9.82 3.80 -1.47
N TYR A 202 10.26 3.33 -0.30
CA TYR A 202 9.42 3.19 0.88
C TYR A 202 8.76 4.51 1.28
N GLY A 203 7.47 4.48 1.57
CA GLY A 203 6.71 5.68 1.94
C GLY A 203 6.27 6.52 0.73
N GLU A 204 6.56 6.09 -0.50
CA GLU A 204 5.98 6.66 -1.72
C GLU A 204 4.92 5.72 -2.30
N SER A 205 3.81 6.29 -2.76
CA SER A 205 2.78 5.57 -3.52
C SER A 205 2.46 6.33 -4.79
N HIS A 206 2.19 5.59 -5.86
CA HIS A 206 1.60 6.11 -7.07
C HIS A 206 0.08 6.16 -6.90
N LEU A 207 -0.47 7.36 -6.95
CA LEU A 207 -1.90 7.60 -7.00
C LEU A 207 -2.31 7.73 -8.47
N PHE A 208 -3.06 6.76 -8.96
CA PHE A 208 -3.65 6.78 -10.30
C PHE A 208 -5.07 7.30 -10.22
N ILE A 209 -5.35 8.37 -10.96
CA ILE A 209 -6.62 9.10 -10.92
C ILE A 209 -7.29 8.92 -12.28
N LEU A 210 -8.42 8.22 -12.31
CA LEU A 210 -9.25 8.08 -13.51
C LEU A 210 -10.05 9.37 -13.72
N LEU A 211 -9.83 10.02 -14.87
CA LEU A 211 -10.39 11.31 -15.22
C LEU A 211 -11.20 11.23 -16.52
N THR A 212 -12.26 12.02 -16.61
CA THR A 212 -13.02 12.28 -17.84
C THR A 212 -12.88 13.76 -18.23
N LYS A 213 -12.41 14.05 -19.45
CA LYS A 213 -12.29 15.41 -20.02
C LYS A 213 -13.67 15.98 -20.38
N GLN A 214 -13.76 17.30 -20.57
CA GLN A 214 -14.98 18.00 -21.02
C GLN A 214 -15.53 17.56 -22.40
N GLY A 215 -14.84 16.68 -23.14
CA GLY A 215 -15.33 16.05 -24.37
C GLY A 215 -15.79 14.59 -24.22
N GLY A 216 -15.75 14.02 -23.00
CA GLY A 216 -16.11 12.62 -22.74
C GLY A 216 -14.93 11.63 -22.85
N GLU A 217 -13.79 12.06 -23.40
CA GLU A 217 -12.56 11.27 -23.41
C GLU A 217 -12.04 11.00 -21.99
N GLN A 218 -11.45 9.82 -21.77
CA GLN A 218 -10.92 9.42 -20.48
C GLN A 218 -9.40 9.27 -20.50
N CYS A 219 -8.78 9.60 -19.38
CA CYS A 219 -7.35 9.43 -19.16
C CYS A 219 -7.07 9.06 -17.70
N VAL A 220 -5.89 8.49 -17.44
CA VAL A 220 -5.38 8.28 -16.09
C VAL A 220 -4.27 9.28 -15.81
N MET A 221 -4.40 10.05 -14.73
CA MET A 221 -3.33 10.91 -14.24
C MET A 221 -2.57 10.21 -13.11
N GLU A 222 -1.24 10.16 -13.22
CA GLU A 222 -0.36 9.65 -12.17
C GLU A 222 0.15 10.80 -11.30
N CYS A 223 -0.02 10.66 -9.99
CA CYS A 223 0.61 11.48 -8.97
C CYS A 223 1.46 10.61 -8.05
N ILE A 224 2.67 11.05 -7.69
CA ILE A 224 3.39 10.46 -6.56
C ILE A 224 2.87 11.11 -5.28
N VAL A 225 2.60 10.30 -4.27
CA VAL A 225 2.29 10.75 -2.91
C VAL A 225 3.30 10.15 -1.94
N GLU A 226 4.06 11.01 -1.26
CA GLU A 226 5.08 10.60 -0.28
C GLU A 226 4.56 10.86 1.13
N ASP A 227 4.47 9.85 2.00
CA ASP A 227 4.25 10.02 3.43
C ASP A 227 5.60 10.19 4.16
N LEU A 228 6.00 11.44 4.41
CA LEU A 228 7.28 11.73 5.05
C LEU A 228 7.42 11.12 6.46
N CYS A 229 6.31 10.82 7.16
CA CYS A 229 6.40 10.20 8.50
C CYS A 229 6.77 8.71 8.40
N ILE A 230 6.21 7.99 7.42
CA ILE A 230 6.59 6.60 7.13
C ILE A 230 8.00 6.57 6.53
N TYR A 231 8.31 7.51 5.63
CA TYR A 231 9.62 7.64 5.02
C TYR A 231 10.72 7.81 6.07
N GLU A 232 10.57 8.74 7.02
CA GLU A 232 11.56 8.98 8.08
C GLU A 232 11.66 7.80 9.06
N HIS A 233 10.54 7.21 9.46
CA HIS A 233 10.54 6.09 10.41
C HIS A 233 11.15 4.82 9.79
N LYS A 234 10.78 4.47 8.55
CA LYS A 234 11.34 3.31 7.86
C LYS A 234 12.79 3.52 7.46
N ARG A 235 13.18 4.71 6.98
CA ARG A 235 14.59 5.02 6.71
C ARG A 235 15.45 4.86 7.95
N CYS A 236 15.00 5.35 9.10
CA CYS A 236 15.66 5.14 10.39
C CYS A 236 15.85 3.65 10.73
N CYS A 237 14.87 2.80 10.40
CA CYS A 237 14.95 1.35 10.65
C CYS A 237 15.85 0.63 9.64
N CYS A 238 15.76 0.95 8.34
CA CYS A 238 16.60 0.39 7.29
C CYS A 238 18.08 0.77 7.50
N ASP A 239 18.37 2.04 7.82
CA ASP A 239 19.75 2.49 8.08
C ASP A 239 20.37 1.73 9.27
N LYS A 240 19.57 1.48 10.32
CA LYS A 240 20.00 0.68 11.48
C LYS A 240 20.19 -0.80 11.16
N LEU A 241 19.31 -1.39 10.36
CA LEU A 241 19.46 -2.79 9.89
C LEU A 241 20.70 -2.94 9.01
N GLU A 242 20.96 -1.99 8.13
CA GLU A 242 22.15 -1.98 7.29
C GLU A 242 23.43 -1.79 8.12
N GLU A 243 23.39 -0.96 9.17
CA GLU A 243 24.49 -0.84 10.13
C GLU A 243 24.76 -2.16 10.86
N ILE A 244 23.71 -2.85 11.32
CA ILE A 244 23.81 -4.16 11.97
C ILE A 244 24.42 -5.18 10.99
N ALA A 245 23.89 -5.27 9.77
CA ALA A 245 24.38 -6.20 8.74
C ALA A 245 25.85 -5.94 8.37
N LYS A 246 26.28 -4.67 8.28
CA LYS A 246 27.69 -4.31 8.03
C LYS A 246 28.61 -4.74 9.16
N LYS A 247 28.18 -4.56 10.42
CA LYS A 247 28.96 -5.01 11.58
C LYS A 247 29.05 -6.53 11.65
N GLU A 248 27.97 -7.23 11.29
CA GLU A 248 27.97 -8.68 11.27
C GLU A 248 28.86 -9.26 10.17
N ALA A 249 28.85 -8.66 8.98
CA ALA A 249 29.80 -9.00 7.93
C ALA A 249 31.27 -8.77 8.36
N MET A 250 31.53 -7.70 9.12
CA MET A 250 32.87 -7.38 9.63
C MET A 250 33.34 -8.41 10.67
N ILE A 251 32.47 -8.82 11.60
CA ILE A 251 32.80 -9.85 12.60
C ILE A 251 33.14 -11.17 11.91
N ALA A 252 32.31 -11.60 10.96
CA ALA A 252 32.56 -12.81 10.19
C ALA A 252 33.90 -12.76 9.43
N HIS A 253 34.22 -11.62 8.82
CA HIS A 253 35.50 -11.41 8.13
C HIS A 253 36.69 -11.52 9.09
N CYS A 254 36.63 -10.86 10.25
CA CYS A 254 37.71 -10.92 11.24
C CYS A 254 37.94 -12.34 11.78
N ILE A 255 36.87 -13.09 12.06
CA ILE A 255 37.00 -14.49 12.51
C ILE A 255 37.64 -15.35 11.42
N ASN A 256 37.23 -15.19 10.16
CA ASN A 256 37.76 -15.97 9.04
C ASN A 256 39.26 -15.69 8.82
N GLU A 257 39.66 -14.42 8.76
CA GLU A 257 41.08 -14.06 8.59
C GLU A 257 41.97 -14.60 9.70
N GLU A 258 41.51 -14.52 10.96
CA GLU A 258 42.30 -14.99 12.10
C GLU A 258 42.35 -16.52 12.19
N SER A 259 41.27 -17.19 11.76
CA SER A 259 41.24 -18.65 11.64
C SER A 259 42.24 -19.14 10.59
N GLU A 260 42.33 -18.48 9.43
CA GLU A 260 43.33 -18.80 8.40
C GLU A 260 44.77 -18.59 8.89
N LYS A 261 45.04 -17.49 9.61
CA LYS A 261 46.35 -17.25 10.25
C LYS A 261 46.71 -18.37 11.23
N PHE A 262 45.77 -18.78 12.07
CA PHE A 262 45.97 -19.85 13.04
C PHE A 262 46.27 -21.19 12.37
N ILE A 263 45.50 -21.56 11.33
CA ILE A 263 45.72 -22.77 10.53
C ILE A 263 47.13 -22.77 9.92
N ASN A 264 47.57 -21.64 9.37
CA ASN A 264 48.92 -21.51 8.80
C ASN A 264 50.02 -21.69 9.87
N ILE A 265 49.84 -21.14 11.07
CA ILE A 265 50.80 -21.31 12.17
C ILE A 265 50.89 -22.78 12.61
N ILE A 266 49.75 -23.47 12.76
CA ILE A 266 49.72 -24.90 13.09
C ILE A 266 50.44 -25.74 12.04
N ASN A 267 50.21 -25.45 10.75
CA ASN A 267 50.77 -26.25 9.65
C ASN A 267 52.26 -25.99 9.43
N SER A 268 52.79 -24.84 9.87
CA SER A 268 54.15 -24.38 9.58
C SER A 268 55.10 -24.43 10.78
N SER A 269 54.59 -24.41 12.01
CA SER A 269 55.41 -24.32 13.23
C SER A 269 55.43 -25.62 14.02
N ASN A 270 56.63 -26.08 14.39
CA ASN A 270 56.84 -27.16 15.38
C ASN A 270 57.05 -26.61 16.80
N ASN A 271 56.88 -25.30 17.00
CA ASN A 271 57.10 -24.63 18.29
C ASN A 271 55.81 -24.58 19.10
N THR A 272 55.71 -25.46 20.10
CA THR A 272 54.57 -25.53 21.02
C THR A 272 54.23 -24.20 21.69
N ARG A 273 55.22 -23.31 21.92
CA ARG A 273 54.96 -22.00 22.53
C ARG A 273 54.26 -21.03 21.56
N GLU A 274 54.61 -21.07 20.27
CA GLU A 274 53.97 -20.26 19.24
C GLU A 274 52.53 -20.69 19.00
N ILE A 275 52.28 -22.00 18.93
CA ILE A 275 50.93 -22.56 18.78
C ILE A 275 50.04 -22.14 19.97
N ASN A 276 50.55 -22.26 21.20
CA ASN A 276 49.80 -21.84 22.40
C ASN A 276 49.52 -20.32 22.43
N ALA A 277 50.47 -19.50 21.98
CA ALA A 277 50.28 -18.05 21.89
C ALA A 277 49.21 -17.69 20.85
N ALA A 278 49.25 -18.32 19.67
CA ALA A 278 48.27 -18.10 18.61
C ALA A 278 46.86 -18.58 19.04
N MET A 279 46.78 -19.70 19.76
CA MET A 279 45.51 -20.22 20.29
C MET A 279 44.90 -19.29 21.34
N THR A 280 45.74 -18.71 22.21
CA THR A 280 45.29 -17.69 23.17
C THR A 280 44.75 -16.44 22.46
N SER A 281 45.43 -16.00 21.39
CA SER A 281 44.97 -14.88 20.58
C SER A 281 43.62 -15.15 19.90
N LEU A 282 43.44 -16.36 19.34
CA LEU A 282 42.18 -16.77 18.71
C LEU A 282 41.02 -16.77 19.71
N ILE A 283 41.25 -17.30 20.92
CA ILE A 283 40.23 -17.31 21.99
C ILE A 283 39.81 -15.89 22.35
N MET A 284 40.76 -14.95 22.49
CA MET A 284 40.43 -13.55 22.78
C MET A 284 39.58 -12.90 21.69
N ILE A 285 39.83 -13.24 20.42
CA ILE A 285 39.07 -12.71 19.28
C ILE A 285 37.67 -13.31 19.22
N ILE A 286 37.53 -14.61 19.50
CA ILE A 286 36.23 -15.28 19.61
C ILE A 286 35.41 -14.67 20.75
N ASP A 287 36.00 -14.45 21.93
CA ASP A 287 35.31 -13.84 23.06
C ASP A 287 34.86 -12.41 22.75
N ARG A 288 35.70 -11.65 22.02
CA ARG A 288 35.33 -10.30 21.58
C ARG A 288 34.19 -10.34 20.56
N ALA A 289 34.27 -11.21 19.56
CA ALA A 289 33.21 -11.38 18.57
C ALA A 289 31.88 -11.79 19.21
N ALA A 290 31.89 -12.75 20.14
CA ALA A 290 30.70 -13.18 20.85
C ALA A 290 30.04 -12.05 21.68
N ASN A 291 30.84 -11.13 22.23
CA ASN A 291 30.31 -9.96 22.93
C ASN A 291 29.71 -8.94 21.96
N GLU A 292 30.36 -8.67 20.82
CA GLU A 292 29.85 -7.77 19.79
C GLU A 292 28.55 -8.34 19.16
N GLU A 293 28.48 -9.65 18.90
CA GLU A 293 27.30 -10.36 18.38
C GLU A 293 26.13 -10.32 19.37
N ARG A 294 26.39 -10.44 20.68
CA ARG A 294 25.37 -10.25 21.72
C ARG A 294 24.84 -8.82 21.75
N GLU A 295 25.70 -7.82 21.56
CA GLU A 295 25.28 -6.42 21.50
C GLU A 295 24.44 -6.13 20.25
N LEU A 296 24.82 -6.69 19.10
CA LEU A 296 24.07 -6.58 17.84
C LEU A 296 22.72 -7.29 17.93
N SER A 297 22.67 -8.48 18.50
CA SER A 297 21.43 -9.22 18.77
C SER A 297 20.47 -8.41 19.66
N ASN A 298 20.98 -7.78 20.72
CA ASN A 298 20.18 -6.91 21.58
C ASN A 298 19.66 -5.66 20.84
N LYS A 299 20.49 -5.08 19.95
CA LYS A 299 20.09 -3.94 19.11
C LYS A 299 19.00 -4.34 18.11
N LEU A 300 19.14 -5.51 17.49
CA LEU A 300 18.15 -6.06 16.57
C LEU A 300 16.83 -6.34 17.29
N GLN A 301 16.87 -6.98 18.47
CA GLN A 301 15.68 -7.26 19.26
C GLN A 301 14.94 -5.98 19.67
N LYS A 302 15.66 -4.94 20.12
CA LYS A 302 15.06 -3.62 20.40
C LYS A 302 14.45 -2.97 19.16
N LEU A 303 15.08 -3.16 17.99
CA LEU A 303 14.54 -2.67 16.73
C LEU A 303 13.23 -3.40 16.36
N MET A 304 13.19 -4.72 16.54
CA MET A 304 11.99 -5.55 16.32
C MET A 304 10.84 -5.18 17.29
N GLU A 305 11.16 -4.86 18.54
CA GLU A 305 10.16 -4.40 19.54
C GLU A 305 9.57 -3.02 19.22
N HIS A 306 10.29 -2.18 18.47
CA HIS A 306 9.86 -0.81 18.14
C HIS A 306 9.30 -0.69 16.71
N CYS A 307 9.44 -1.72 15.89
CA CYS A 307 9.07 -1.68 14.49
C CYS A 307 8.33 -2.96 14.08
N ASP A 308 7.00 -2.89 14.00
CA ASP A 308 6.14 -3.99 13.51
C ASP A 308 6.59 -4.52 12.12
N PHE A 309 7.31 -3.70 11.35
CA PHE A 309 7.84 -4.03 10.03
C PHE A 309 8.88 -5.18 10.04
N CYS A 310 9.64 -5.37 11.12
CA CYS A 310 10.64 -6.44 11.16
C CYS A 310 10.04 -7.83 11.46
N ASN A 311 8.75 -7.88 11.83
CA ASN A 311 8.03 -9.14 12.01
C ASN A 311 7.47 -9.69 10.68
N GLU A 312 7.26 -8.85 9.67
CA GLU A 312 6.73 -9.24 8.34
C GLU A 312 7.81 -9.83 7.41
N MET A 313 9.10 -9.73 7.73
CA MET A 313 10.19 -10.32 6.92
C MET A 313 10.53 -11.78 7.28
N ASN A 314 9.82 -12.38 8.24
CA ASN A 314 10.01 -13.76 8.68
C ASN A 314 8.92 -14.73 8.19
N GLU A 315 8.08 -14.32 7.23
CA GLU A 315 7.13 -15.19 6.51
C GLU A 315 7.50 -15.33 5.03
#